data_AF-A0A962E1X9-F1
#
_entry.id   AF-A0A962E1X9-F1
#
_cell.length_a   1.000
_cell.length_b   1.000
_cell.length_c   1.000
_cell.angle_alpha   90.00
_cell.angle_beta   90.00
_cell.angle_gamma   90.00
#
_symmetry.space_group_name_H-M   'P 1'
#
loop_
_entity.id
_entity.type
_entity.pdbx_description
1 polymer ?
#
loop_
_entity_poly.entity_id
_entity_poly.type
_entity_poly.pdbx_seq_one_letter_code
_entity_poly.pdbx_strand_id
1 'polypeptide(L)'
;CQRLEDESAVLSVMTYVDLNPIRAKLAADLPSSDHTSVKRRIEGIAHSPRKAKSRLGPVVGTCQTPLLEISELAYVELVDWTGRLLHRQKRGKIAAGTPPILRQLEISERRWTGQVRGTESIYWRAVGSLHSLCERAEALGQRWLRGMRAVRALEPPR
;
A
#
# COMPACT_ATOMS: atom_id res chain seq x y z
N CYS A 1 17.93 -3.85 -0.83
CA CYS A 1 17.07 -3.31 0.24
C CYS A 1 16.49 -1.98 -0.24
N GLN A 2 15.16 -1.84 -0.27
CA GLN A 2 14.46 -0.60 -0.60
C GLN A 2 14.09 0.13 0.70
N ARG A 3 14.26 1.45 0.76
CA ARG A 3 13.82 2.29 1.87
C ARG A 3 12.39 2.78 1.64
N LEU A 4 11.56 2.78 2.67
CA LEU A 4 10.19 3.30 2.62
C LEU A 4 10.23 4.72 3.20
N GLU A 5 9.96 5.72 2.37
CA GLU A 5 10.21 7.12 2.72
C GLU A 5 8.95 7.85 3.23
N ASP A 6 7.75 7.27 3.08
CA ASP A 6 6.49 7.84 3.57
C ASP A 6 5.42 6.77 3.91
N GLU A 7 4.30 7.21 4.51
CA GLU A 7 3.16 6.35 4.87
C GLU A 7 2.59 5.57 3.69
N SER A 8 2.51 6.24 2.53
CA SER A 8 2.00 5.60 1.32
C SER A 8 2.90 4.47 0.88
N ALA A 9 4.22 4.62 1.01
CA ALA A 9 5.21 3.61 0.68
C ALA A 9 5.00 2.39 1.58
N VAL A 10 4.86 2.61 2.88
CA VAL A 10 4.57 1.54 3.85
C VAL A 10 3.29 0.80 3.50
N LEU A 11 2.17 1.52 3.37
CA LEU A 11 0.88 0.90 3.05
C LEU A 11 0.89 0.19 1.70
N SER A 12 1.54 0.76 0.69
CA SER A 12 1.62 0.17 -0.64
C SER A 12 2.40 -1.14 -0.65
N VAL A 13 3.52 -1.21 0.08
CA VAL A 13 4.33 -2.42 0.21
C VAL A 13 3.61 -3.48 1.04
N MET A 14 2.97 -3.09 2.15
CA MET A 14 2.15 -4.02 2.93
C MET A 14 1.01 -4.60 2.10
N THR A 15 0.29 -3.74 1.36
CA THR A 15 -0.81 -4.13 0.47
C THR A 15 -0.30 -5.07 -0.63
N TYR A 16 0.84 -4.76 -1.23
CA TYR A 16 1.48 -5.60 -2.24
C TYR A 16 1.75 -7.00 -1.69
N VAL A 17 2.41 -7.09 -0.53
CA VAL A 17 2.75 -8.37 0.13
C VAL A 17 1.50 -9.17 0.48
N ASP A 18 0.48 -8.54 1.06
CA ASP A 18 -0.75 -9.22 1.45
C ASP A 18 -1.57 -9.70 0.24
N LEU A 19 -1.40 -9.08 -0.94
CA LEU A 19 -2.00 -9.53 -2.20
C LEU A 19 -1.17 -10.58 -2.94
N ASN A 20 0.07 -10.87 -2.52
CA ASN A 20 0.95 -11.78 -3.24
C ASN A 20 0.40 -13.21 -3.36
N PRO A 21 -0.16 -13.85 -2.31
CA PRO A 21 -0.71 -15.20 -2.46
C PRO A 21 -1.88 -15.25 -3.46
N ILE A 22 -2.72 -14.22 -3.50
CA ILE A 22 -3.81 -14.10 -4.47
C ILE A 22 -3.24 -13.93 -5.89
N ARG A 23 -2.22 -13.07 -6.05
CA ARG A 23 -1.55 -12.85 -7.34
C ARG A 23 -0.85 -14.11 -7.85
N ALA A 24 -0.25 -14.88 -6.95
CA ALA A 24 0.41 -16.14 -7.23
C ALA A 24 -0.58 -17.31 -7.41
N LYS A 25 -1.90 -17.07 -7.29
CA LYS A 25 -2.98 -18.08 -7.33
C LYS A 25 -2.85 -19.15 -6.24
N LEU A 26 -2.18 -18.83 -5.14
CA LEU A 26 -2.08 -19.66 -3.94
C LEU A 26 -3.30 -19.48 -3.01
N ALA A 27 -4.03 -18.37 -3.15
CA ALA A 27 -5.26 -18.06 -2.43
C ALA A 27 -6.33 -17.51 -3.37
N ALA A 28 -7.60 -17.76 -3.07
CA ALA A 28 -8.73 -17.29 -3.88
C ALA A 28 -9.17 -15.87 -3.50
N ASP A 29 -8.97 -15.50 -2.23
CA ASP A 29 -9.39 -14.25 -1.60
C ASP A 29 -8.52 -13.94 -0.36
N LEU A 30 -8.78 -12.81 0.32
CA LEU A 30 -7.99 -12.40 1.50
C LEU A 30 -8.13 -13.36 2.69
N PRO A 31 -9.33 -13.87 3.06
CA PRO A 31 -9.46 -14.84 4.15
C PRO A 31 -8.72 -16.17 3.90
N SER A 32 -8.60 -16.62 2.65
CA SER A 32 -7.85 -17.82 2.27
C SER A 32 -6.34 -17.58 2.07
N SER A 33 -5.86 -16.33 2.23
CA SER A 33 -4.46 -15.95 2.04
C SER A 33 -3.61 -16.32 3.26
N ASP A 34 -3.23 -17.60 3.36
CA ASP A 34 -2.44 -18.13 4.46
C ASP A 34 -1.12 -17.38 4.67
N HIS A 35 -0.73 -17.25 5.94
CA HIS A 35 0.48 -16.57 6.39
C HIS A 35 0.59 -15.07 6.04
N THR A 36 -0.52 -14.43 5.66
CA THR A 36 -0.54 -12.97 5.44
C THR A 36 -0.93 -12.19 6.68
N SER A 37 -0.55 -10.92 6.67
CA SER A 37 -0.85 -10.01 7.74
C SER A 37 -2.31 -9.52 7.65
N VAL A 38 -2.88 -9.42 6.44
CA VAL A 38 -4.31 -9.10 6.24
C VAL A 38 -5.23 -10.21 6.79
N LYS A 39 -4.88 -11.49 6.61
CA LYS A 39 -5.67 -12.60 7.16
C LYS A 39 -5.75 -12.54 8.69
N ARG A 40 -4.61 -12.39 9.37
CA ARG A 40 -4.57 -12.22 10.84
C ARG A 40 -5.44 -11.07 11.34
N ARG A 41 -5.54 -9.99 10.55
CA ARG A 41 -6.39 -8.83 10.89
C ARG A 41 -7.86 -9.14 10.73
N ILE A 42 -8.24 -9.76 9.62
CA ILE A 42 -9.62 -10.24 9.38
C ILE A 42 -10.06 -11.16 10.52
N GLU A 43 -9.24 -12.15 10.86
CA GLU A 43 -9.50 -13.06 11.97
C GLU A 43 -9.58 -12.30 13.30
N GLY A 44 -8.63 -11.39 13.57
CA GLY A 44 -8.64 -10.58 14.79
C GLY A 44 -9.91 -9.75 14.96
N ILE A 45 -10.37 -9.12 13.87
CA ILE A 45 -11.62 -8.34 13.84
C ILE A 45 -12.84 -9.25 14.06
N ALA A 46 -12.86 -10.42 13.41
CA ALA A 46 -13.94 -11.40 13.57
C ALA A 46 -14.04 -11.91 15.02
N HIS A 47 -12.91 -12.17 15.67
CA HIS A 47 -12.86 -12.61 17.07
C HIS A 47 -13.17 -11.48 18.06
N SER A 48 -12.78 -10.25 17.75
CA SER A 48 -13.02 -9.10 18.62
C SER A 48 -13.30 -7.85 17.79
N PRO A 49 -14.59 -7.50 17.57
CA PRO A 49 -14.97 -6.36 16.72
C PRO A 49 -14.37 -5.02 17.16
N ARG A 50 -13.97 -4.88 18.43
CA ARG A 50 -13.24 -3.71 18.92
C ARG A 50 -11.92 -3.47 18.18
N LYS A 51 -11.27 -4.53 17.69
CA LYS A 51 -10.03 -4.44 16.90
C LYS A 51 -10.21 -3.72 15.57
N ALA A 52 -11.44 -3.67 15.01
CA ALA A 52 -11.72 -2.93 13.78
C ALA A 52 -11.34 -1.44 13.90
N LYS A 53 -11.44 -0.88 15.10
CA LYS A 53 -11.11 0.52 15.41
C LYS A 53 -9.70 0.68 15.99
N SER A 54 -9.00 -0.41 16.28
CA SER A 54 -7.62 -0.35 16.77
C SER A 54 -6.71 0.18 15.67
N ARG A 55 -5.70 0.96 16.07
CA ARG A 55 -4.66 1.45 15.16
C ARG A 55 -3.86 0.27 14.63
N LEU A 56 -3.48 0.36 13.35
CA LEU A 56 -2.56 -0.58 12.72
C LEU A 56 -1.25 -0.61 13.50
N GLY A 57 -0.86 -1.79 13.99
CA GLY A 57 0.40 -1.96 14.71
C GLY A 57 1.63 -1.63 13.84
N PRO A 58 2.77 -1.26 14.46
CA PRO A 58 3.99 -0.95 13.73
C PRO A 58 4.47 -2.14 12.89
N VAL A 59 5.01 -1.85 11.70
CA VAL A 59 5.60 -2.86 10.82
C VAL A 59 7.01 -3.16 11.30
N VAL A 60 7.39 -4.45 11.32
CA VAL A 60 8.76 -4.85 11.69
C VAL A 60 9.77 -4.18 10.75
N GLY A 61 10.74 -3.46 11.31
CA GLY A 61 11.82 -2.79 10.56
C GLY A 61 11.62 -1.30 10.27
N THR A 62 10.51 -0.68 10.69
CA THR A 62 10.35 0.79 10.66
C THR A 62 10.83 1.38 12.00
N CYS A 63 12.04 1.94 12.04
CA CYS A 63 12.65 2.50 13.27
C CYS A 63 12.05 3.84 13.74
N GLN A 64 11.16 4.42 12.95
CA GLN A 64 10.34 5.60 13.23
C GLN A 64 9.02 5.22 12.53
N THR A 65 7.82 5.22 13.12
CA THR A 65 7.09 6.28 13.84
C THR A 65 5.67 5.70 14.12
N PRO A 66 4.79 6.39 14.89
CA PRO A 66 3.35 6.11 14.88
C PRO A 66 2.69 6.69 13.62
N LEU A 67 3.25 6.42 12.43
CA LEU A 67 2.92 7.14 11.17
C LEU A 67 1.51 6.87 10.67
N LEU A 68 0.96 5.67 10.86
CA LEU A 68 -0.31 5.32 10.24
C LEU A 68 -1.45 5.47 11.24
N GLU A 69 -2.17 6.60 11.17
CA GLU A 69 -3.48 6.78 11.82
C GLU A 69 -4.59 6.01 11.11
N ILE A 70 -4.28 4.82 10.61
CA ILE A 70 -5.23 3.92 9.95
C ILE A 70 -5.70 2.86 10.94
N SER A 71 -6.98 2.56 10.91
CA SER A 71 -7.52 1.43 11.67
C SER A 71 -7.25 0.10 10.97
N GLU A 72 -7.26 -0.99 11.72
CA GLU A 72 -7.16 -2.35 11.16
C GLU A 72 -8.22 -2.59 10.07
N LEU A 73 -9.46 -2.11 10.27
CA LEU A 73 -10.52 -2.24 9.27
C LEU A 73 -10.23 -1.42 8.01
N ALA A 74 -9.82 -0.15 8.15
CA ALA A 74 -9.51 0.69 7.00
C ALA A 74 -8.35 0.13 6.17
N TYR A 75 -7.38 -0.54 6.81
CA TYR A 75 -6.33 -1.29 6.11
C TYR A 75 -6.91 -2.49 5.33
N VAL A 76 -7.75 -3.32 5.97
CA VAL A 76 -8.38 -4.46 5.28
C VAL A 76 -9.22 -3.99 4.08
N GLU A 77 -9.98 -2.91 4.23
CA GLU A 77 -10.76 -2.30 3.14
C GLU A 77 -9.86 -1.80 2.00
N LEU A 78 -8.72 -1.18 2.32
CA LEU A 78 -7.74 -0.74 1.33
C LEU A 78 -7.17 -1.91 0.53
N VAL A 79 -6.82 -3.02 1.20
CA VAL A 79 -6.26 -4.21 0.55
C VAL A 79 -7.32 -4.89 -0.33
N ASP A 80 -8.54 -5.06 0.16
CA ASP A 80 -9.65 -5.65 -0.60
C ASP A 80 -9.96 -4.81 -1.85
N TRP A 81 -10.12 -3.49 -1.68
CA TRP A 81 -10.35 -2.58 -2.78
C TRP A 81 -9.22 -2.62 -3.81
N THR A 82 -7.96 -2.64 -3.35
CA THR A 82 -6.79 -2.74 -4.24
C THR A 82 -6.76 -4.06 -4.99
N GLY A 83 -7.06 -5.19 -4.32
CA GLY A 83 -7.15 -6.51 -4.94
C GLY A 83 -8.19 -6.55 -6.06
N ARG A 84 -9.39 -6.00 -5.81
CA ARG A 84 -10.46 -5.89 -6.82
C ARG A 84 -10.05 -5.00 -8.00
N LEU A 85 -9.40 -3.88 -7.73
CA LEU A 85 -8.92 -2.96 -8.76
C LEU A 85 -7.86 -3.61 -9.67
N LEU A 86 -6.97 -4.42 -9.10
CA LEU A 86 -5.93 -5.13 -9.86
C LEU A 86 -6.48 -6.34 -10.63
N HIS A 87 -7.56 -6.97 -10.14
CA HIS A 87 -8.16 -8.18 -10.71
C HIS A 87 -9.39 -7.88 -11.61
N ARG A 88 -9.38 -6.77 -12.37
CA ARG A 88 -10.47 -6.34 -13.30
C ARG A 88 -10.99 -7.41 -14.29
N GLN A 89 -10.35 -8.58 -14.41
CA GLN A 89 -10.85 -9.72 -15.21
C GLN A 89 -11.84 -10.66 -14.47
N LYS A 90 -12.03 -10.56 -13.14
CA LYS A 90 -13.14 -11.26 -12.45
C LYS A 90 -14.35 -10.33 -12.48
N ARG A 91 -15.38 -10.68 -13.27
CA ARG A 91 -16.65 -9.95 -13.38
C ARG A 91 -17.25 -9.68 -11.99
N GLY A 92 -17.53 -8.41 -11.70
CA GLY A 92 -18.25 -8.01 -10.50
C GLY A 92 -17.99 -6.54 -10.17
N LYS A 93 -19.07 -5.80 -9.90
CA LYS A 93 -19.11 -4.36 -9.63
C LYS A 93 -17.88 -3.87 -8.84
N ILE A 94 -17.26 -2.77 -9.28
CA ILE A 94 -16.47 -1.91 -8.39
C ILE A 94 -17.48 -1.26 -7.42
N ALA A 95 -18.00 -2.06 -6.49
CA ALA A 95 -19.00 -1.65 -5.50
C ALA A 95 -18.27 -1.30 -4.21
N ALA A 96 -17.56 -0.17 -4.25
CA ALA A 96 -17.24 0.72 -3.14
C ALA A 96 -16.41 1.86 -3.73
N GLY A 97 -16.79 3.10 -3.48
CA GLY A 97 -15.98 4.26 -3.87
C GLY A 97 -14.56 4.18 -3.28
N THR A 98 -13.64 4.99 -3.80
CA THR A 98 -12.26 5.09 -3.32
C THR A 98 -12.20 5.12 -1.79
N PRO A 99 -11.44 4.20 -1.15
CA PRO A 99 -11.32 4.12 0.30
C PRO A 99 -10.98 5.49 0.91
N PRO A 100 -11.62 5.90 2.03
CA PRO A 100 -11.37 7.20 2.65
C PRO A 100 -9.90 7.45 2.98
N ILE A 101 -9.14 6.39 3.28
CA ILE A 101 -7.71 6.49 3.57
C ILE A 101 -6.91 7.08 2.40
N LEU A 102 -7.27 6.80 1.14
CA LEU A 102 -6.58 7.40 -0.01
C LEU A 102 -6.85 8.90 -0.13
N ARG A 103 -8.02 9.36 0.30
CA ARG A 103 -8.34 10.79 0.39
C ARG A 103 -7.56 11.46 1.52
N GLN A 104 -7.44 10.80 2.67
CA GLN A 104 -6.65 11.29 3.81
C GLN A 104 -5.16 11.42 3.46
N LEU A 105 -4.63 10.50 2.67
CA LEU A 105 -3.24 10.51 2.20
C LEU A 105 -3.01 11.38 0.95
N GLU A 106 -4.07 12.01 0.43
CA GLU A 106 -4.04 12.82 -0.81
C GLU A 106 -3.48 12.05 -2.02
N ILE A 107 -3.84 10.77 -2.16
CA ILE A 107 -3.36 9.88 -3.23
C ILE A 107 -4.49 9.54 -4.18
N SER A 108 -4.29 9.87 -5.46
CA SER A 108 -5.23 9.45 -6.52
C SER A 108 -5.19 7.92 -6.73
N GLU A 109 -6.30 7.33 -7.18
CA GLU A 109 -6.36 5.91 -7.55
C GLU A 109 -5.25 5.52 -8.54
N ARG A 110 -4.98 6.39 -9.54
CA ARG A 110 -3.94 6.17 -10.55
C ARG A 110 -2.55 6.12 -9.89
N ARG A 111 -2.25 7.07 -9.01
CA ARG A 111 -0.98 7.12 -8.28
C ARG A 111 -0.81 5.91 -7.38
N TRP A 112 -1.85 5.59 -6.60
CA TRP A 112 -1.86 4.41 -5.72
C TRP A 112 -1.63 3.11 -6.49
N THR A 113 -2.39 2.89 -7.56
CA THR A 113 -2.29 1.68 -8.38
C THR A 113 -0.91 1.54 -9.01
N GLY A 114 -0.35 2.66 -9.51
CA GLY A 114 1.00 2.69 -10.05
C GLY A 114 2.06 2.36 -8.99
N GLN A 115 1.90 2.86 -7.77
CA GLN A 115 2.81 2.59 -6.67
C GLN A 115 2.78 1.12 -6.22
N VAL A 116 1.60 0.55 -5.99
CA VAL A 116 1.44 -0.86 -5.58
C VAL A 116 1.93 -1.82 -6.67
N ARG A 117 1.64 -1.55 -7.95
CA ARG A 117 2.18 -2.38 -9.06
C ARG A 117 3.68 -2.19 -9.24
N GLY A 118 4.17 -1.00 -8.93
CA GLY A 118 5.54 -0.58 -9.12
C GLY A 118 6.52 -1.06 -8.07
N THR A 119 6.06 -1.66 -6.98
CA THR A 119 6.90 -2.10 -5.85
C THR A 119 8.11 -2.93 -6.30
N GLU A 120 7.97 -3.80 -7.30
CA GLU A 120 9.07 -4.63 -7.81
C GLU A 120 9.78 -4.10 -9.07
N SER A 121 9.20 -3.12 -9.77
CA SER A 121 9.66 -2.73 -11.12
C SER A 121 9.94 -1.25 -11.33
N ILE A 122 9.28 -0.38 -10.56
CA ILE A 122 9.43 1.09 -10.64
C ILE A 122 10.46 1.57 -9.62
N TYR A 123 10.49 0.95 -8.44
CA TYR A 123 11.30 1.40 -7.32
C TYR A 123 12.57 0.53 -7.17
N TRP A 124 13.73 1.17 -7.01
CA TRP A 124 15.01 0.47 -6.88
C TRP A 124 15.64 0.62 -5.49
N ARG A 125 15.85 1.86 -5.03
CA ARG A 125 16.50 2.16 -3.73
C ARG A 125 15.53 2.69 -2.69
N ALA A 126 14.46 3.35 -3.12
CA ALA A 126 13.48 3.99 -2.26
C ALA A 126 12.09 3.92 -2.90
N VAL A 127 11.06 3.78 -2.07
CA VAL A 127 9.64 3.85 -2.42
C VAL A 127 9.04 5.03 -1.68
N GLY A 128 8.28 5.86 -2.38
CA GLY A 128 7.63 7.04 -1.81
C GLY A 128 7.18 8.03 -2.89
N SER A 129 6.62 9.15 -2.42
CA SER A 129 6.21 10.30 -3.21
C SER A 129 7.38 10.91 -3.99
N LEU A 130 7.08 11.69 -5.04
CA LEU A 130 8.12 12.40 -5.76
C LEU A 130 8.91 13.33 -4.82
N HIS A 131 8.24 13.97 -3.86
CA HIS A 131 8.85 14.84 -2.86
C HIS A 131 9.85 14.08 -1.98
N SER A 132 9.42 12.98 -1.36
CA SER A 132 10.27 12.14 -0.50
C SER A 132 11.47 11.56 -1.27
N LEU A 133 11.28 11.21 -2.54
CA LEU A 133 12.39 10.77 -3.39
C LEU A 133 13.39 11.90 -3.66
N CYS A 134 12.93 13.14 -3.87
CA CYS A 134 13.80 14.31 -4.07
C CYS A 134 14.64 14.59 -2.81
N GLU A 135 14.00 14.66 -1.64
CA GLU A 135 14.70 14.84 -0.36
C GLU A 135 15.74 13.73 -0.14
N ARG A 136 15.39 12.49 -0.49
CA ARG A 136 16.32 11.36 -0.37
C ARG A 136 17.50 11.47 -1.32
N ALA A 137 17.30 11.95 -2.55
CA ALA A 137 18.37 12.18 -3.50
C ALA A 137 19.34 13.26 -2.99
N GLU A 138 18.80 14.37 -2.49
CA GLU A 138 19.56 15.46 -1.89
C GLU A 138 20.39 15.00 -0.68
N ALA A 139 19.78 14.23 0.23
CA ALA A 139 20.46 13.64 1.37
C ALA A 139 21.59 12.65 0.99
N LEU A 140 21.60 12.15 -0.24
CA LEU A 140 22.66 11.31 -0.80
C LEU A 140 23.67 12.10 -1.64
N GLY A 141 23.52 13.42 -1.76
CA GLY A 141 24.32 14.26 -2.67
C GLY A 141 24.07 13.97 -4.15
N GLN A 142 22.90 13.40 -4.49
CA GLN A 142 22.52 13.00 -5.84
C GLN A 142 21.48 13.95 -6.42
N ARG A 143 21.50 14.13 -7.75
CA ARG A 143 20.52 14.96 -8.48
C ARG A 143 19.23 14.20 -8.82
N TRP A 144 19.24 12.87 -8.74
CA TRP A 144 18.10 12.02 -9.10
C TRP A 144 18.24 10.61 -8.51
N LEU A 145 17.10 9.91 -8.40
CA LEU A 145 17.01 8.48 -8.09
C LEU A 145 16.23 7.75 -9.19
N ARG A 146 16.61 6.49 -9.44
CA ARG A 146 15.88 5.60 -10.36
C ARG A 146 14.46 5.39 -9.84
N GLY A 147 13.47 5.61 -10.72
CA GLY A 147 12.03 5.56 -10.39
C GLY A 147 11.34 6.93 -10.39
N MET A 148 12.06 8.03 -10.17
CA MET A 148 11.48 9.38 -10.09
C MET A 148 10.69 9.80 -11.34
N ARG A 149 11.16 9.46 -12.55
CA ARG A 149 10.44 9.78 -13.80
C ARG A 149 9.10 9.05 -13.90
N ALA A 150 9.07 7.79 -13.49
CA ALA A 150 7.85 6.98 -13.49
C ALA A 150 6.87 7.49 -12.43
N VAL A 151 7.35 7.81 -11.22
CA VAL A 151 6.52 8.42 -10.15
C VAL A 151 5.96 9.76 -10.61
N ARG A 152 6.77 10.61 -11.25
CA ARG A 152 6.31 11.89 -11.81
C ARG A 152 5.20 11.74 -12.85
N ALA A 153 5.22 10.68 -13.66
CA ALA A 153 4.18 10.40 -14.64
C ALA A 153 2.86 9.89 -14.02
N LEU A 154 2.87 9.55 -12.73
CA LEU A 154 1.70 9.12 -11.96
C LEU A 154 1.07 10.28 -11.15
N GLU A 155 1.80 11.38 -10.96
CA GLU A 155 1.26 12.61 -10.37
C GLU A 155 0.27 13.29 -11.33
N PRO A 156 -0.76 13.98 -10.82
CA PRO A 156 -1.63 14.80 -11.66
C PRO A 156 -0.82 15.90 -12.38
N PRO A 157 -1.20 16.28 -13.61
CA PRO A 157 -0.57 17.40 -14.30
C PRO A 157 -0.74 18.69 -13.47
N ARG A 158 0.32 19.49 -13.42
CA ARG A 158 0.29 20.84 -12.82
C ARG A 158 -0.51 21.81 -13.67
#